data_AF-A0A7U9Q559-F1
#
_entry.id   AF-A0A7U9Q559-F1
#
_cell.length_a   1.000
_cell.length_b   1.000
_cell.length_c   1.000
_cell.angle_alpha   90.00
_cell.angle_beta   90.00
_cell.angle_gamma   90.00
#
_symmetry.space_group_name_H-M   'P 1'
#
loop_
_entity.id
_entity.type
_entity.pdbx_description
1 polymer ?
#
loop_
_entity_poly.entity_id
_entity_poly.type
_entity_poly.pdbx_seq_one_letter_code
_entity_poly.pdbx_strand_id
1 'polypeptide(L)'
;MHGILPLIILTVTVCTWLWKRRRTTKRAAAAGTDLLPPNRQDTKRPCADPEADAVTEALVRGEWQTAAKVISAAGTDWEHRSHLVDVVAERAAEDDTWLRAWEAARPDDPDAAVVRASAQVTLAWEIRGAYTAEHTTAEQFAGFHRVLGRPGRRSNGRRPWRCPATPPRTSRRSPCTWVWALRTR
;
A
#
# COMPACT_ATOMS: atom_id res chain seq x y z
N MET A 1 -37.48 16.11 38.70
CA MET A 1 -36.47 16.91 37.97
C MET A 1 -35.41 16.06 37.24
N HIS A 2 -35.30 14.73 37.46
CA HIS A 2 -34.26 13.89 36.84
C HIS A 2 -34.65 13.16 35.53
N GLY A 3 -35.91 13.21 35.10
CA GLY A 3 -36.38 12.53 33.88
C GLY A 3 -36.22 13.31 32.58
N ILE A 4 -35.93 14.61 32.64
CA ILE A 4 -35.84 15.49 31.45
C ILE A 4 -34.43 15.46 30.84
N LEU A 5 -33.40 15.34 31.68
CA LEU A 5 -31.99 15.26 31.26
C LEU A 5 -31.70 14.12 30.25
N PRO A 6 -32.14 12.86 30.48
CA PRO A 6 -31.85 11.77 29.53
C PRO A 6 -32.56 11.97 28.19
N LEU A 7 -33.74 12.59 28.18
CA LEU A 7 -34.51 12.86 26.97
C LEU A 7 -33.86 13.98 26.12
N ILE A 8 -33.29 15.00 26.78
CA ILE A 8 -32.49 16.03 26.11
C ILE A 8 -31.23 15.41 25.49
N ILE A 9 -30.51 14.57 26.24
CA ILE A 9 -29.28 13.91 25.76
C ILE A 9 -29.59 13.03 24.54
N LEU A 10 -30.67 12.23 24.59
CA LEU A 10 -31.07 11.37 23.49
C LEU A 10 -31.47 12.19 22.25
N THR A 11 -32.22 13.29 22.45
CA THR A 11 -32.63 14.17 21.37
C THR A 11 -31.42 14.84 20.69
N VAL A 12 -30.47 15.35 21.48
CA VAL A 12 -29.22 15.96 20.94
C VAL A 12 -28.38 14.91 20.21
N THR A 13 -28.29 13.69 20.72
CA THR A 13 -27.54 12.60 20.07
C THR A 13 -28.17 12.20 18.74
N VAL A 14 -29.49 12.05 18.68
CA VAL A 14 -30.23 11.75 17.44
C VAL A 14 -30.13 12.92 16.45
N CYS A 15 -30.30 14.16 16.91
CA CYS A 15 -30.16 15.35 16.06
C CYS A 15 -28.75 15.47 15.48
N THR A 16 -27.71 15.28 16.28
CA THR A 16 -26.32 15.36 15.81
C THR A 16 -25.99 14.23 14.84
N TRP A 17 -26.49 13.01 15.06
CA TRP A 17 -26.37 11.89 14.11
C TRP A 17 -27.08 12.18 12.79
N LEU A 18 -28.32 12.66 12.83
CA LEU A 18 -29.09 13.03 11.64
C LEU A 18 -28.45 14.20 10.89
N TRP A 19 -27.90 15.18 11.59
CA TRP A 19 -27.23 16.33 10.99
C TRP A 19 -25.89 15.94 10.37
N LYS A 20 -25.11 15.07 11.03
CA LYS A 20 -23.90 14.46 10.47
C LYS A 20 -24.21 13.64 9.21
N ARG A 21 -25.28 12.83 9.23
CA ARG A 21 -25.75 12.03 8.09
C ARG A 21 -26.27 12.87 6.93
N ARG A 22 -26.95 14.00 7.20
CA ARG A 22 -27.38 14.96 6.16
C ARG A 22 -26.20 15.75 5.58
N ARG A 23 -25.16 16.03 6.37
CA ARG A 23 -23.94 16.71 5.90
C ARG A 23 -23.12 15.83 4.96
N THR A 24 -23.03 14.52 5.21
CA THR A 24 -22.33 13.59 4.32
C THR A 24 -23.07 13.41 2.99
N THR A 25 -24.40 13.29 3.00
CA THR A 25 -25.19 13.19 1.77
C THR A 25 -25.17 14.48 0.95
N LYS A 26 -25.21 15.66 1.58
CA LYS A 26 -25.03 16.94 0.87
C LYS A 26 -23.63 17.10 0.27
N ARG A 27 -22.58 16.63 0.93
CA ARG A 27 -21.21 16.64 0.37
C ARG A 27 -21.05 15.68 -0.80
N ALA A 28 -21.64 14.49 -0.73
CA ALA A 28 -21.69 13.53 -1.84
C ALA A 28 -22.48 14.09 -3.04
N ALA A 29 -23.60 14.77 -2.79
CA ALA A 29 -24.39 15.44 -3.84
C ALA A 29 -23.68 16.67 -4.43
N ALA A 30 -22.90 17.41 -3.63
CA ALA A 30 -22.13 18.58 -4.06
C ALA A 30 -20.82 18.22 -4.77
N ALA A 31 -20.31 16.99 -4.60
CA ALA A 31 -19.16 16.45 -5.34
C ALA A 31 -19.47 16.15 -6.82
N GLY A 32 -20.70 16.40 -7.27
CA GLY A 32 -21.06 16.51 -8.67
C GLY A 32 -21.71 15.26 -9.24
N THR A 33 -22.70 15.49 -10.07
CA THR A 33 -23.38 14.53 -10.96
C THR A 33 -22.47 13.97 -12.08
N ASP A 34 -21.16 14.21 -12.00
CA ASP A 34 -20.12 13.80 -12.96
C ASP A 34 -19.38 12.52 -12.54
N LEU A 35 -19.52 12.11 -11.27
CA LEU A 35 -19.01 10.82 -10.82
C LEU A 35 -19.99 9.70 -11.21
N LEU A 36 -19.44 8.52 -11.54
CA LEU A 36 -20.24 7.31 -11.71
C LEU A 36 -21.11 7.07 -10.46
N PRO A 37 -22.31 6.47 -10.58
CA PRO A 37 -23.12 6.14 -9.42
C PRO A 37 -22.32 5.24 -8.46
N PRO A 38 -22.52 5.32 -7.13
CA PRO A 38 -21.67 4.63 -6.14
C PRO A 38 -21.51 3.12 -6.36
N ASN A 39 -22.51 2.45 -6.95
CA ASN A 39 -22.47 1.03 -7.29
C ASN A 39 -21.62 0.69 -8.52
N ARG A 40 -21.14 1.69 -9.26
CA ARG A 40 -20.23 1.57 -10.42
C ARG A 40 -18.87 2.22 -10.18
N GLN A 41 -18.61 2.72 -8.96
CA GLN A 41 -17.29 3.20 -8.58
C GLN A 41 -16.45 2.02 -8.09
N ASP A 42 -15.26 1.86 -8.65
CA ASP A 42 -14.27 0.93 -8.11
C ASP A 42 -13.65 1.56 -6.85
N THR A 43 -13.75 0.87 -5.71
CA THR A 43 -13.20 1.34 -4.43
C THR A 43 -11.77 0.86 -4.20
N LYS A 44 -11.27 -0.03 -5.05
CA LYS A 44 -9.93 -0.61 -4.99
C LYS A 44 -8.97 0.08 -5.95
N ARG A 45 -9.45 0.57 -7.11
CA ARG A 45 -8.61 1.16 -8.15
C ARG A 45 -9.03 2.57 -8.56
N PRO A 46 -8.07 3.48 -8.84
CA PRO A 46 -8.36 4.85 -9.23
C PRO A 46 -8.83 4.99 -10.70
N CYS A 47 -8.48 4.04 -11.56
CA CYS A 47 -8.84 4.02 -12.98
C CYS A 47 -8.90 2.57 -13.51
N ALA A 48 -9.51 2.40 -14.69
CA ALA A 48 -9.47 1.13 -15.41
C ALA A 48 -8.07 0.85 -15.94
N ASP A 49 -7.63 -0.40 -15.82
CA ASP A 49 -6.30 -0.85 -16.25
C ASP A 49 -6.40 -2.23 -16.93
N PRO A 50 -6.68 -2.25 -18.25
CA PRO A 50 -6.85 -3.50 -18.98
C PRO A 50 -5.55 -4.31 -19.09
N GLU A 51 -4.39 -3.68 -18.97
CA GLU A 51 -3.11 -4.40 -19.02
C GLU A 51 -2.86 -5.16 -17.71
N ALA A 52 -3.06 -4.49 -16.56
CA ALA A 52 -3.00 -5.16 -15.26
C ALA A 52 -4.04 -6.28 -15.13
N ASP A 53 -5.23 -6.09 -15.71
CA ASP A 53 -6.28 -7.12 -15.74
C ASP A 53 -5.84 -8.34 -16.56
N ALA A 54 -5.29 -8.13 -17.75
CA ALA A 54 -4.78 -9.21 -18.60
C ALA A 54 -3.62 -9.97 -17.93
N VAL A 55 -2.70 -9.25 -17.27
CA VAL A 55 -1.62 -9.85 -16.49
C VAL A 55 -2.17 -10.68 -15.34
N THR A 56 -3.14 -10.16 -14.60
CA THR A 56 -3.78 -10.86 -13.48
C THR A 56 -4.47 -12.15 -13.95
N GLU A 57 -5.22 -12.09 -15.05
CA GLU A 57 -5.89 -13.27 -15.62
C GLU A 57 -4.88 -14.33 -16.09
N ALA A 58 -3.74 -13.92 -16.66
CA ALA A 58 -2.66 -14.85 -17.00
C ALA A 58 -2.08 -15.54 -15.76
N LEU A 59 -1.86 -14.80 -14.67
CA LEU A 59 -1.34 -15.36 -13.43
C LEU A 59 -2.31 -16.33 -12.76
N VAL A 60 -3.62 -16.08 -12.81
CA VAL A 60 -4.65 -17.03 -12.35
C VAL A 60 -4.57 -18.35 -13.11
N ARG A 61 -4.16 -18.33 -14.38
CA ARG A 61 -3.93 -19.53 -15.20
C ARG A 61 -2.52 -20.12 -15.04
N GLY A 62 -1.68 -19.54 -14.17
CA GLY A 62 -0.30 -19.96 -13.93
C GLY A 62 0.71 -19.52 -14.99
N GLU A 63 0.32 -18.65 -15.93
CA GLU A 63 1.14 -18.21 -17.06
C GLU A 63 2.06 -17.04 -16.70
N TRP A 64 3.06 -17.32 -15.86
CA TRP A 64 4.04 -16.33 -15.41
C TRP A 64 4.85 -15.69 -16.56
N GLN A 65 4.96 -16.35 -17.71
CA GLN A 65 5.69 -15.85 -18.89
C GLN A 65 5.07 -14.56 -19.44
N THR A 66 3.75 -14.41 -19.33
CA THR A 66 3.04 -13.19 -19.76
C THR A 66 3.42 -12.01 -18.87
N ALA A 67 3.41 -12.20 -17.54
CA ALA A 67 3.85 -11.18 -16.60
C ALA A 67 5.32 -10.80 -16.81
N ALA A 68 6.21 -11.78 -16.97
CA ALA A 68 7.63 -11.54 -17.25
C ALA A 68 7.83 -10.71 -18.53
N LYS A 69 7.07 -11.03 -19.60
CA LYS A 69 7.14 -10.30 -20.87
C LYS A 69 6.70 -8.84 -20.70
N VAL A 70 5.59 -8.59 -20.01
CA VAL A 70 5.03 -7.25 -19.83
C VAL A 70 5.94 -6.38 -18.96
N ILE A 71 6.45 -6.91 -17.84
CA ILE A 71 7.40 -6.20 -16.96
C ILE A 71 8.72 -5.87 -17.70
N SER A 72 9.22 -6.82 -18.50
CA SER A 72 10.43 -6.61 -19.30
C SER A 72 10.19 -5.56 -20.41
N ALA A 73 9.03 -5.58 -21.06
CA ALA A 73 8.67 -4.64 -22.12
C ALA A 73 8.53 -3.20 -21.63
N ALA A 74 8.13 -2.98 -20.37
CA ALA A 74 8.10 -1.65 -19.76
C ALA A 74 9.50 -0.99 -19.69
N GLY A 75 10.57 -1.79 -19.68
CA GLY A 75 11.95 -1.31 -19.81
C GLY A 75 12.32 -0.27 -18.74
N THR A 76 12.59 0.97 -19.18
CA THR A 76 12.97 2.10 -18.32
C THR A 76 11.82 3.06 -18.01
N ASP A 77 10.59 2.74 -18.40
CA ASP A 77 9.40 3.42 -17.86
C ASP A 77 9.24 2.95 -16.41
N TRP A 78 9.88 3.66 -15.49
CA TRP A 78 10.01 3.23 -14.10
C TRP A 78 8.67 3.27 -13.37
N GLU A 79 7.82 4.24 -13.69
CA GLU A 79 6.48 4.37 -13.16
C GLU A 79 5.60 3.19 -13.61
N HIS A 80 5.57 2.91 -14.92
CA HIS A 80 4.79 1.79 -15.46
C HIS A 80 5.30 0.44 -14.98
N ARG A 81 6.62 0.25 -14.99
CA ARG A 81 7.26 -0.98 -14.53
C ARG A 81 7.03 -1.23 -13.04
N SER A 82 7.13 -0.20 -12.20
CA SER A 82 6.86 -0.36 -10.76
C SER A 82 5.41 -0.72 -10.51
N HIS A 83 4.47 -0.09 -11.22
CA HIS A 83 3.05 -0.41 -11.15
C HIS A 83 2.76 -1.87 -11.54
N LEU A 84 3.33 -2.34 -12.65
CA LEU A 84 3.19 -3.74 -13.08
C LEU A 84 3.79 -4.73 -12.06
N VAL A 85 4.96 -4.40 -11.50
CA VAL A 85 5.57 -5.19 -10.42
C VAL A 85 4.64 -5.28 -9.22
N ASP A 86 4.04 -4.16 -8.80
CA ASP A 86 3.14 -4.13 -7.64
C ASP A 86 1.88 -4.96 -7.87
N VAL A 87 1.27 -4.87 -9.07
CA VAL A 87 0.11 -5.71 -9.47
C VAL A 87 0.45 -7.20 -9.37
N VAL A 88 1.61 -7.59 -9.91
CA VAL A 88 2.05 -9.00 -9.94
C VAL A 88 2.45 -9.48 -8.54
N ALA A 89 3.10 -8.63 -7.75
CA ALA A 89 3.50 -8.91 -6.38
C ALA A 89 2.32 -9.10 -5.43
N GLU A 90 1.23 -8.34 -5.61
CA GLU A 90 0.00 -8.50 -4.83
C GLU A 90 -0.60 -9.91 -5.03
N ARG A 91 -0.57 -10.45 -6.26
CA ARG A 91 -1.00 -11.83 -6.53
C ARG A 91 -0.04 -12.86 -5.97
N ALA A 92 1.27 -12.58 -6.00
CA ALA A 92 2.28 -13.47 -5.43
C ALA A 92 2.23 -13.52 -3.89
N ALA A 93 1.71 -12.48 -3.24
CA ALA A 93 1.49 -12.49 -1.79
C ALA A 93 0.36 -13.47 -1.39
N GLU A 94 -0.64 -13.66 -2.26
CA GLU A 94 -1.75 -14.60 -2.07
C GLU A 94 -1.34 -16.05 -2.40
N ASP A 95 -0.72 -16.27 -3.56
CA ASP A 95 -0.20 -17.58 -4.01
C ASP A 95 1.08 -17.38 -4.85
N ASP A 96 2.20 -17.91 -4.34
CA ASP A 96 3.52 -17.77 -4.97
C ASP A 96 3.95 -18.97 -5.83
N THR A 97 3.05 -19.93 -6.08
CA THR A 97 3.37 -21.18 -6.81
C THR A 97 3.94 -20.91 -8.20
N TRP A 98 3.29 -20.03 -8.97
CA TRP A 98 3.76 -19.64 -10.31
C TRP A 98 5.05 -18.81 -10.25
N LEU A 99 5.27 -18.03 -9.18
CA LEU A 99 6.47 -17.23 -8.99
C LEU A 99 7.68 -18.13 -8.71
N ARG A 100 7.49 -19.18 -7.91
CA ARG A 100 8.53 -20.21 -7.70
C ARG A 100 8.89 -20.92 -9.02
N ALA A 101 7.89 -21.18 -9.88
CA ALA A 101 8.14 -21.76 -11.19
C ALA A 101 8.92 -20.80 -12.11
N TRP A 102 8.64 -19.50 -12.07
CA TRP A 102 9.43 -18.48 -12.76
C TRP A 102 10.87 -18.45 -12.27
N GLU A 103 11.10 -18.33 -10.96
CA GLU A 103 12.45 -18.34 -10.37
C GLU A 103 13.23 -19.62 -10.69
N ALA A 104 12.56 -20.79 -10.69
CA ALA A 104 13.20 -22.05 -11.06
C ALA A 104 13.56 -22.13 -12.55
N ALA A 105 12.72 -21.57 -13.43
CA ALA A 105 12.97 -21.54 -14.87
C ALA A 105 14.02 -20.49 -15.26
N ARG A 106 14.13 -19.39 -14.50
CA ARG A 106 15.06 -18.28 -14.76
C ARG A 106 15.66 -17.76 -13.45
N PRO A 107 16.69 -18.43 -12.90
CA PRO A 107 17.23 -18.10 -11.57
C PRO A 107 17.90 -16.73 -11.50
N ASP A 108 18.43 -16.23 -12.61
CA ASP A 108 19.15 -14.95 -12.68
C ASP A 108 18.28 -13.80 -13.25
N ASP A 109 16.96 -13.99 -13.32
CA ASP A 109 16.03 -12.97 -13.84
C ASP A 109 15.82 -11.86 -12.79
N PRO A 110 16.27 -10.62 -13.05
CA PRO A 110 16.10 -9.52 -12.11
C PRO A 110 14.63 -9.17 -11.88
N ASP A 111 13.75 -9.44 -12.85
CA ASP A 111 12.33 -9.10 -12.77
C ASP A 111 11.64 -10.02 -11.75
N ALA A 112 11.97 -11.31 -11.77
CA ALA A 112 11.49 -12.29 -10.78
C ALA A 112 11.93 -11.93 -9.36
N ALA A 113 13.20 -11.54 -9.18
CA ALA A 113 13.73 -11.14 -7.88
C ALA A 113 13.05 -9.89 -7.31
N VAL A 114 12.75 -8.90 -8.15
CA VAL A 114 12.02 -7.69 -7.76
C VAL A 114 10.57 -8.02 -7.37
N VAL A 115 9.89 -8.85 -8.16
CA VAL A 115 8.52 -9.30 -7.84
C VAL A 115 8.50 -10.06 -6.51
N ARG A 116 9.47 -10.96 -6.27
CA ARG A 116 9.61 -11.68 -5.00
C ARG A 116 9.78 -10.74 -3.81
N ALA A 117 10.66 -9.75 -3.93
CA ALA A 117 10.90 -8.78 -2.87
C ALA A 117 9.63 -7.94 -2.60
N SER A 118 8.94 -7.47 -3.64
CA SER A 118 7.69 -6.71 -3.49
C SER A 118 6.59 -7.58 -2.86
N ALA A 119 6.44 -8.84 -3.27
CA ALA A 119 5.46 -9.77 -2.71
C ALA A 119 5.68 -10.03 -1.21
N GLN A 120 6.93 -10.15 -0.78
CA GLN A 120 7.28 -10.27 0.65
C GLN A 120 6.91 -9.01 1.44
N VAL A 121 7.10 -7.82 0.86
CA VAL A 121 6.68 -6.57 1.50
C VAL A 121 5.16 -6.52 1.62
N THR A 122 4.44 -6.86 0.56
CA THR A 122 2.96 -6.92 0.56
C THR A 122 2.45 -7.90 1.63
N LEU A 123 2.94 -9.13 1.64
CA LEU A 123 2.58 -10.14 2.64
C LEU A 123 2.88 -9.67 4.08
N ALA A 124 4.01 -9.01 4.30
CA ALA A 124 4.34 -8.47 5.61
C ALA A 124 3.30 -7.43 6.07
N TRP A 125 2.88 -6.53 5.17
CA TRP A 125 1.84 -5.54 5.44
C TRP A 125 0.48 -6.18 5.75
N GLU A 126 0.10 -7.22 5.04
CA GLU A 126 -1.13 -7.97 5.31
C GLU A 126 -1.12 -8.60 6.72
N ILE A 127 -0.01 -9.20 7.11
CA ILE A 127 0.17 -9.78 8.45
C ILE A 127 0.08 -8.71 9.55
N ARG A 128 0.67 -7.54 9.31
CA ARG A 128 0.60 -6.41 10.25
C ARG A 128 -0.85 -5.89 10.38
N GLY A 129 -1.59 -5.87 9.27
CA GLY A 129 -2.93 -5.31 9.18
C GLY A 129 -2.95 -3.78 9.04
N ALA A 130 -4.13 -3.24 8.72
CA ALA A 130 -4.33 -1.83 8.37
C ALA A 130 -4.45 -0.88 9.59
N TYR A 131 -4.43 -1.41 10.82
CA TYR A 131 -4.62 -0.61 12.01
C TYR A 131 -3.37 0.20 12.39
N THR A 132 -3.57 1.23 13.21
CA THR A 132 -2.47 2.00 13.81
C THR A 132 -1.59 1.10 14.68
N ALA A 133 -0.36 1.54 14.94
CA ALA A 133 0.62 0.73 15.67
C ALA A 133 0.16 0.37 17.09
N GLU A 134 -0.63 1.24 17.75
CA GLU A 134 -1.22 1.00 19.07
C GLU A 134 -2.29 -0.12 19.09
N HIS A 135 -2.82 -0.47 17.92
CA HIS A 135 -3.82 -1.52 17.73
C HIS A 135 -3.24 -2.77 17.03
N THR A 136 -1.93 -2.79 16.75
CA THR A 136 -1.23 -3.94 16.17
C THR A 136 -0.68 -4.81 17.30
N THR A 137 -0.98 -6.12 17.31
CA THR A 137 -0.49 -7.01 18.36
C THR A 137 1.01 -7.28 18.22
N ALA A 138 1.65 -7.72 19.31
CA ALA A 138 3.06 -8.12 19.29
C ALA A 138 3.32 -9.30 18.33
N GLU A 139 2.35 -10.20 18.19
CA GLU A 139 2.41 -11.34 17.27
C GLU A 139 2.38 -10.88 15.80
N GLN A 140 1.49 -9.95 15.45
CA GLN A 140 1.44 -9.35 14.11
C GLN A 140 2.76 -8.64 13.76
N PHE A 141 3.33 -7.88 14.71
CA PHE A 141 4.65 -7.26 14.54
C PHE A 141 5.77 -8.29 14.35
N ALA A 142 5.75 -9.39 15.11
CA ALA A 142 6.71 -10.45 14.96
C ALA A 142 6.59 -11.15 13.59
N GLY A 143 5.35 -11.36 13.10
CA GLY A 143 5.08 -11.90 11.77
C GLY A 143 5.59 -10.99 10.65
N PHE A 144 5.28 -9.69 10.70
CA PHE A 144 5.80 -8.67 9.77
C PHE A 144 7.33 -8.73 9.66
N HIS A 145 8.02 -8.72 10.80
CA HIS A 145 9.49 -8.77 10.82
C HIS A 145 10.05 -10.09 10.31
N ARG A 146 9.39 -11.21 10.60
CA ARG A 146 9.79 -12.52 10.12
C ARG A 146 9.77 -12.60 8.59
N VAL A 147 8.69 -12.11 7.95
CA VAL A 147 8.57 -12.12 6.49
C VAL A 147 9.66 -11.26 5.84
N LEU A 148 9.98 -10.11 6.42
CA LEU A 148 11.05 -9.23 5.92
C LEU A 148 12.48 -9.70 6.26
N GLY A 149 12.64 -10.90 6.83
CA GLY A 149 13.96 -11.41 7.26
C GLY A 149 14.63 -10.55 8.33
N ARG A 150 13.89 -9.66 9.00
CA ARG A 150 14.42 -8.83 10.08
C ARG A 150 14.29 -9.63 11.38
N PRO A 151 15.39 -9.97 12.07
CA PRO A 151 15.27 -10.59 13.38
C PRO A 151 14.47 -9.66 14.30
N GLY A 152 13.41 -10.19 14.91
CA GLY A 152 12.58 -9.46 15.85
C GLY A 152 13.47 -8.83 16.91
N ARG A 153 13.38 -7.50 17.07
CA ARG A 153 14.13 -6.80 18.11
C ARG A 153 13.69 -7.32 19.47
N ARG A 154 14.41 -8.30 20.03
CA ARG A 154 14.61 -8.32 21.48
C ARG A 154 15.30 -7.00 21.82
N SER A 155 14.62 -6.14 22.57
CA SER A 155 15.24 -4.97 23.19
C SER A 155 16.27 -5.44 24.23
N ASN A 156 17.47 -5.82 23.78
CA ASN A 156 18.65 -5.90 24.64
C ASN A 156 19.56 -4.72 24.30
N GLY A 157 20.16 -4.15 25.33
CA GLY A 157 20.92 -2.90 25.28
C GLY A 157 22.20 -2.99 24.46
N ARG A 158 22.08 -2.91 23.14
CA ARG A 158 23.20 -2.57 22.25
C ARG A 158 22.95 -1.20 21.64
N ARG A 159 24.05 -0.43 21.59
CA ARG A 159 24.08 1.00 21.21
C ARG A 159 23.27 1.23 19.93
N PRO A 160 22.38 2.23 19.88
CA PRO A 160 21.62 2.54 18.69
C PRO A 160 22.58 2.88 17.53
N TRP A 161 22.18 2.48 16.32
CA TRP A 161 22.70 3.05 15.08
C TRP A 161 22.65 4.57 15.22
N ARG A 162 23.82 5.21 15.35
CA ARG A 162 23.91 6.66 15.25
C ARG A 162 23.70 6.98 13.79
N CYS A 163 22.54 7.54 13.44
CA CYS A 163 22.48 8.40 12.28
C CYS A 163 23.62 9.42 12.46
N PRO A 164 24.49 9.66 11.45
CA PRO A 164 25.35 10.83 11.47
C PRO A 164 24.45 12.02 11.73
N ALA A 165 24.81 12.84 12.72
CA ALA A 165 23.94 13.85 13.32
C ALA A 165 23.16 14.58 12.21
N THR A 166 21.83 14.44 12.22
CA THR A 166 20.97 15.33 11.45
C THR A 166 21.34 16.74 11.91
N PRO A 167 21.89 17.61 11.05
CA PRO A 167 22.17 18.98 11.46
C PRO A 167 20.85 19.60 11.96
N PRO A 168 20.88 20.43 13.03
CA PRO A 168 19.67 21.00 13.58
C PRO A 168 18.91 21.69 12.46
N ARG A 169 17.61 21.40 12.38
CA ARG A 169 16.69 21.95 11.38
C ARG A 169 16.60 23.47 11.59
N THR A 170 17.56 24.20 11.02
CA THR A 170 17.51 25.67 11.00
C THR A 170 16.31 26.04 10.17
N SER A 171 15.33 26.65 10.83
CA SER A 171 14.16 27.23 10.19
C SER A 171 14.61 28.32 9.22
N ARG A 172 14.83 27.96 7.96
CA ARG A 172 14.73 28.90 6.85
C ARG A 172 14.01 28.18 5.73
N ARG A 173 12.70 28.47 5.62
CA ARG A 173 11.93 28.20 4.42
C ARG A 173 12.64 28.89 3.27
N SER A 174 13.17 28.14 2.32
CA SER A 174 13.35 28.58 0.94
C SER A 174 13.22 27.36 0.02
N PRO A 175 12.57 27.51 -1.14
CA PRO A 175 11.97 26.41 -1.87
C PRO A 175 12.98 25.70 -2.76
N CYS A 176 12.86 24.37 -2.79
CA CYS A 176 13.25 23.44 -3.86
C CYS A 176 14.05 24.02 -5.03
N THR A 177 15.38 23.95 -4.93
CA THR A 177 16.30 23.99 -6.08
C THR A 177 17.46 23.03 -5.82
N TRP A 178 17.21 21.73 -5.97
CA TRP A 178 18.26 20.70 -6.14
C TRP A 178 17.80 19.60 -7.10
N VAL A 179 17.25 20.07 -8.23
CA VAL A 179 17.34 19.38 -9.52
C VAL A 179 18.78 19.58 -10.01
N TRP A 180 19.44 18.49 -10.41
CA TRP A 180 20.77 18.39 -11.05
C TRP A 180 22.02 18.59 -10.19
N ALA A 181 22.73 17.48 -9.91
CA ALA A 181 24.17 17.34 -10.18
C ALA A 181 24.67 15.98 -9.69
N LEU A 182 24.86 15.02 -10.60
CA LEU A 182 25.94 14.02 -10.54
C LEU A 182 26.03 13.31 -11.90
N ARG A 183 26.49 14.07 -12.90
CA ARG A 183 27.11 13.56 -14.13
C ARG A 183 28.45 14.25 -14.26
N THR A 184 29.54 13.55 -13.95
CA THR A 184 30.87 13.67 -14.57
C THR A 184 31.82 12.69 -13.85
N ARG A 185 32.04 11.53 -14.46
CA ARG A 185 33.25 11.33 -15.25
C ARG A 185 32.86 10.79 -16.61
#